data_AF-A0A317MF28-F1
#
_entry.id   AF-A0A317MF28-F1
#
_cell.length_a   1.000
_cell.length_b   1.000
_cell.length_c   1.000
_cell.angle_alpha   90.00
_cell.angle_beta   90.00
_cell.angle_gamma   90.00
#
_symmetry.space_group_name_H-M   'P 1'
#
loop_
_entity.id
_entity.type
_entity.pdbx_description
1 polymer ?
#
loop_
_entity_poly.entity_id
_entity_poly.type
_entity_poly.pdbx_seq_one_letter_code
_entity_poly.pdbx_strand_id
1 'polypeptide(L)'
;MTLGQLRKLAQRRPVVHLDKPKAELITELRELDRRRAEGEPEEVPHPLWRMQKLAESFERETQEKERGAASQRVEELLQPWNTPEYRRGVHAALSALHEKSEPSEEEWKNYFATLHTLVGPLLEGGWALWEDDQEGYHEPGDGPRIMARLLRTGVCLLVTYDVWASQIEFSSNEFVDDVEDPPYGCVEPLDDPVTVDLQEGVEHAQREVEARLGALGLLDPLRLKAAEGSDVNTTELVSCAYSDWVFAPAASYSGLSTRELAARLDTEEGMSSYYGFVCRFAGGDVLPDYVPGAAALGIATWCWRNDTAVEAWHLPDDVLMARVNIAVTKAVLPHLDAIEGTDWEAIETQLTDPEWALPDGRKISELFGEGWPEVRRTVSEQLRFWRRMDEEHLGPEPTLRLLSVGGATSYTRSWWGQGRWSAICGRIVQDAIKEGFALPAAYREAGPKALLRDLTEPDTLDDDTLLWLIDMPDAGTNQPGGLRHHSEATRPVLREFTIELLAEDRATGT
;
A
#
# COMPACT_ATOMS: atom_id res chain seq x y z
N MET A 1 61.92 23.40 -30.35
CA MET A 1 60.64 23.50 -29.61
C MET A 1 59.53 23.76 -30.62
N THR A 2 58.46 22.95 -30.68
CA THR A 2 57.44 23.00 -31.75
C THR A 2 56.21 23.84 -31.36
N LEU A 3 55.37 24.21 -32.33
CA LEU A 3 54.07 24.88 -32.12
C LEU A 3 53.13 24.12 -31.15
N GLY A 4 53.38 22.81 -30.93
CA GLY A 4 52.73 21.99 -29.89
C GLY A 4 53.24 22.25 -28.46
N GLN A 5 54.45 22.79 -28.29
CA GLN A 5 54.99 23.19 -26.99
C GLN A 5 54.57 24.62 -26.59
N LEU A 6 54.13 25.45 -27.55
CA LEU A 6 53.50 26.76 -27.28
C LEU A 6 52.02 26.66 -26.89
N ARG A 7 51.29 25.60 -27.30
CA ARG A 7 49.93 25.33 -26.78
C ARG A 7 49.91 24.83 -25.33
N LYS A 8 51.01 24.24 -24.83
CA LYS A 8 51.15 23.82 -23.42
C LYS A 8 51.51 24.95 -22.44
N LEU A 9 51.82 26.16 -22.93
CA LEU A 9 52.11 27.33 -22.10
C LEU A 9 50.96 28.36 -22.01
N ALA A 10 49.85 28.13 -22.72
CA ALA A 10 48.73 29.07 -22.79
C ALA A 10 47.45 28.66 -22.02
N GLN A 11 47.46 27.57 -21.25
CA GLN A 11 46.30 27.16 -20.41
C GLN A 11 46.62 27.11 -18.90
N ARG A 12 47.56 27.92 -18.43
CA ARG A 12 47.73 28.20 -17.01
C ARG A 12 47.63 29.68 -16.73
N ARG A 13 46.40 30.17 -16.75
CA ARG A 13 45.94 31.15 -15.76
C ARG A 13 44.60 30.63 -15.25
N PRO A 14 44.46 30.26 -13.97
CA PRO A 14 43.17 30.49 -13.36
C PRO A 14 42.95 32.00 -13.46
N VAL A 15 41.94 32.39 -14.25
CA VAL A 15 41.18 33.59 -13.92
C VAL A 15 40.78 33.38 -12.46
N VAL A 16 41.27 34.24 -11.58
CA VAL A 16 40.81 34.28 -10.20
C VAL A 16 39.33 34.64 -10.29
N HIS A 17 38.45 33.64 -10.30
CA HIS A 17 37.07 33.84 -9.93
C HIS A 17 37.10 34.18 -8.45
N LEU A 18 36.87 35.45 -8.16
CA LEU A 18 36.60 35.93 -6.83
C LEU A 18 35.23 35.36 -6.43
N ASP A 19 35.21 34.16 -5.87
CA ASP A 19 34.01 33.59 -5.24
C ASP A 19 33.81 34.20 -3.85
N LYS A 20 33.69 35.53 -3.83
CA LYS A 20 32.98 36.24 -2.78
C LYS A 20 31.76 36.90 -3.43
N PRO A 21 30.57 36.77 -2.86
CA PRO A 21 29.42 37.56 -3.28
C PRO A 21 29.82 39.03 -3.43
N LYS A 22 29.43 39.67 -4.53
CA LYS A 22 29.79 41.08 -4.82
C LYS A 22 29.49 42.02 -3.63
N ALA A 23 28.50 41.69 -2.80
CA ALA A 23 28.16 42.39 -1.58
C ALA A 23 29.25 42.31 -0.48
N GLU A 24 29.93 41.17 -0.32
CA GLU A 24 31.00 40.98 0.66
C GLU A 24 32.28 41.72 0.25
N LEU A 25 32.64 41.68 -1.04
CA LEU A 25 33.78 42.44 -1.58
C LEU A 25 33.57 43.96 -1.44
N ILE A 26 32.35 44.44 -1.64
CA ILE A 26 32.01 45.85 -1.43
C ILE A 26 32.06 46.23 0.05
N THR A 27 31.70 45.31 0.95
CA THR A 27 31.73 45.53 2.41
C THR A 27 33.18 45.55 2.92
N GLU A 28 34.02 44.63 2.46
CA GLU A 28 35.45 44.60 2.78
C GLU A 28 36.20 45.82 2.23
N LEU A 29 35.90 46.27 1.01
CA LEU A 29 36.51 47.49 0.45
C LEU A 29 36.08 48.76 1.21
N ARG A 30 34.82 48.86 1.65
CA ARG A 30 34.34 49.98 2.48
C ARG A 30 34.98 50.00 3.85
N GLU A 31 35.21 48.83 4.44
CA GLU A 31 35.88 48.70 5.73
C GLU A 31 37.39 49.03 5.62
N LEU A 32 38.03 48.68 4.51
CA LEU A 32 39.43 49.01 4.23
C LEU A 32 39.63 50.52 3.97
N ASP A 33 38.69 51.16 3.28
CA ASP A 33 38.68 52.63 3.09
C ASP A 33 38.37 53.37 4.39
N ARG A 34 37.47 52.84 5.25
CA ARG A 34 37.20 53.37 6.60
C ARG A 34 38.47 53.37 7.47
N ARG A 35 39.18 52.25 7.50
CA ARG A 35 40.42 52.08 8.29
C ARG A 35 41.58 52.95 7.77
N ARG A 36 41.64 53.20 6.46
CA ARG A 36 42.58 54.16 5.85
C ARG A 36 42.24 55.61 6.20
N ALA A 37 40.96 55.96 6.28
CA ALA A 37 40.52 57.30 6.69
C ALA A 37 40.79 57.57 8.18
N GLU A 38 40.84 56.53 9.00
CA GLU A 38 41.10 56.59 10.46
C GLU A 38 42.60 56.50 10.83
N GLY A 39 43.49 56.31 9.84
CA GLY A 39 44.94 56.35 10.05
C GLY A 39 45.54 55.12 10.75
N GLU A 40 44.86 53.98 10.71
CA GLU A 40 45.39 52.74 11.29
C GLU A 40 46.59 52.21 10.50
N PRO A 41 47.71 51.83 11.15
CA PRO A 41 48.87 51.27 10.48
C PRO A 41 48.56 49.87 9.93
N GLU A 42 48.93 49.65 8.67
CA GLU A 42 48.81 48.37 7.97
C GLU A 42 49.73 47.33 8.64
N GLU A 43 49.18 46.46 9.50
CA GLU A 43 49.86 45.21 9.87
C GLU A 43 49.83 44.28 8.65
N VAL A 44 50.88 44.33 7.84
CA VAL A 44 51.09 43.37 6.75
C VAL A 44 51.39 41.99 7.39
N PRO A 45 50.54 40.97 7.19
CA PRO A 45 50.82 39.65 7.71
C PRO A 45 52.06 39.10 7.00
N HIS A 46 53.04 38.65 7.78
CA HIS A 46 54.33 38.14 7.32
C HIS A 46 54.15 37.14 6.15
N PRO A 47 54.92 37.25 5.05
CA PRO A 47 54.77 36.41 3.85
C PRO A 47 54.74 34.89 4.13
N LEU A 48 55.48 34.45 5.15
CA LEU A 48 55.49 33.06 5.61
C LEU A 48 54.12 32.59 6.16
N TRP A 49 53.37 33.44 6.85
CA TRP A 49 52.05 33.06 7.39
C TRP A 49 51.03 32.87 6.28
N ARG A 50 51.05 33.74 5.26
CA ARG A 50 50.20 33.58 4.06
C ARG A 50 50.56 32.32 3.28
N MET A 51 51.85 32.01 3.12
CA MET A 51 52.28 30.78 2.45
C MET A 51 51.92 29.52 3.24
N GLN A 52 52.00 29.56 4.57
CA GLN A 52 51.63 28.44 5.43
C GLN A 52 50.12 28.19 5.42
N LYS A 53 49.30 29.25 5.45
CA LYS A 53 47.84 29.12 5.32
C LYS A 53 47.39 28.68 3.93
N LEU A 54 48.09 29.10 2.86
CA LEU A 54 47.87 28.59 1.51
C LEU A 54 48.29 27.13 1.37
N ALA A 55 49.41 26.72 1.98
CA ALA A 55 49.84 25.32 1.98
C ALA A 55 48.84 24.42 2.74
N GLU A 56 48.37 24.86 3.91
CA GLU A 56 47.32 24.19 4.69
C GLU A 56 45.99 24.13 3.92
N SER A 57 45.60 25.20 3.22
CA SER A 57 44.37 25.19 2.40
C SER A 57 44.51 24.28 1.18
N PHE A 58 45.68 24.27 0.52
CA PHE A 58 45.96 23.37 -0.58
C PHE A 58 46.01 21.91 -0.13
N GLU A 59 46.63 21.57 1.00
CA GLU A 59 46.62 20.22 1.55
C GLU A 59 45.20 19.76 1.91
N ARG A 60 44.39 20.64 2.51
CA ARG A 60 43.00 20.32 2.86
C ARG A 60 42.11 20.14 1.63
N GLU A 61 42.26 21.02 0.62
CA GLU A 61 41.53 20.93 -0.65
C GLU A 61 41.97 19.72 -1.49
N THR A 62 43.26 19.34 -1.41
CA THR A 62 43.79 18.13 -2.06
C THR A 62 43.30 16.87 -1.34
N GLN A 63 43.28 16.85 -0.01
CA GLN A 63 42.68 15.76 0.78
C GLN A 63 41.18 15.64 0.56
N GLU A 64 40.43 16.75 0.45
CA GLU A 64 38.99 16.73 0.15
C GLU A 64 38.72 16.25 -1.28
N LYS A 65 39.54 16.64 -2.27
CA LYS A 65 39.46 16.09 -3.64
C LYS A 65 39.85 14.63 -3.72
N GLU A 66 40.89 14.21 -3.00
CA GLU A 66 41.31 12.81 -2.94
C GLU A 66 40.27 11.94 -2.21
N ARG A 67 39.64 12.47 -1.15
CA ARG A 67 38.53 11.83 -0.45
C ARG A 67 37.27 11.77 -1.30
N GLY A 68 36.93 12.83 -2.03
CA GLY A 68 35.83 12.84 -3.00
C GLY A 68 36.08 11.85 -4.15
N ALA A 69 37.29 11.80 -4.69
CA ALA A 69 37.67 10.84 -5.73
C ALA A 69 37.82 9.40 -5.20
N ALA A 70 38.08 9.20 -3.90
CA ALA A 70 38.07 7.90 -3.25
C ALA A 70 36.64 7.44 -2.96
N SER A 71 35.76 8.32 -2.48
CA SER A 71 34.32 8.07 -2.33
C SER A 71 33.68 7.75 -3.68
N GLN A 72 33.98 8.50 -4.73
CA GLN A 72 33.48 8.22 -6.07
C GLN A 72 34.02 6.90 -6.63
N ARG A 73 35.29 6.55 -6.37
CA ARG A 73 35.84 5.23 -6.72
C ARG A 73 35.22 4.10 -5.91
N VAL A 74 34.90 4.32 -4.63
CA VAL A 74 34.19 3.36 -3.80
C VAL A 74 32.75 3.21 -4.28
N GLU A 75 32.05 4.28 -4.63
CA GLU A 75 30.72 4.24 -5.26
C GLU A 75 30.75 3.55 -6.63
N GLU A 76 31.77 3.78 -7.46
CA GLU A 76 31.96 3.08 -8.74
C GLU A 76 32.31 1.59 -8.55
N LEU A 77 33.01 1.23 -7.46
CA LEU A 77 33.31 -0.16 -7.08
C LEU A 77 32.15 -0.86 -6.38
N LEU A 78 31.24 -0.10 -5.76
CA LEU A 78 30.02 -0.58 -5.11
C LEU A 78 28.79 -0.55 -6.04
N GLN A 79 28.83 0.17 -7.17
CA GLN A 79 27.77 0.12 -8.18
C GLN A 79 27.46 -1.31 -8.67
N PRO A 80 28.45 -2.20 -8.89
CA PRO A 80 28.21 -3.61 -9.19
C PRO A 80 27.50 -4.35 -8.04
N TRP A 81 27.70 -3.93 -6.79
CA TRP A 81 27.05 -4.53 -5.61
C TRP A 81 25.53 -4.37 -5.62
N ASN A 82 25.01 -3.44 -6.44
CA ASN A 82 23.58 -3.20 -6.57
C ASN A 82 22.88 -4.13 -7.57
N THR A 83 23.61 -4.95 -8.35
CA THR A 83 22.97 -5.86 -9.31
C THR A 83 22.75 -7.26 -8.72
N PRO A 84 21.57 -7.88 -8.95
CA PRO A 84 21.27 -9.25 -8.51
C PRO A 84 22.35 -10.27 -8.90
N GLU A 85 22.83 -10.21 -10.14
CA GLU A 85 23.80 -11.16 -10.69
C GLU A 85 25.15 -11.07 -9.99
N TYR A 86 25.58 -9.85 -9.65
CA TYR A 86 26.83 -9.65 -8.93
C TYR A 86 26.72 -10.16 -7.49
N ARG A 87 25.60 -9.89 -6.80
CA ARG A 87 25.34 -10.41 -5.45
C ARG A 87 25.36 -11.94 -5.43
N ARG A 88 24.65 -12.59 -6.36
CA ARG A 88 24.71 -14.05 -6.55
C ARG A 88 26.14 -14.52 -6.75
N GLY A 89 26.92 -13.88 -7.63
CA GLY A 89 28.32 -14.23 -7.89
C GLY A 89 29.23 -14.10 -6.66
N VAL A 90 29.06 -13.05 -5.84
CA VAL A 90 29.82 -12.87 -4.60
C VAL A 90 29.48 -13.95 -3.58
N HIS A 91 28.19 -14.24 -3.37
CA HIS A 91 27.76 -15.29 -2.46
C HIS A 91 28.25 -16.67 -2.91
N ALA A 92 28.14 -17.00 -4.20
CA ALA A 92 28.64 -18.25 -4.75
C ALA A 92 30.17 -18.40 -4.51
N ALA A 93 30.94 -17.33 -4.70
CA ALA A 93 32.38 -17.34 -4.45
C ALA A 93 32.71 -17.55 -2.96
N LEU A 94 31.97 -16.89 -2.05
CA LEU A 94 32.15 -17.06 -0.59
C LEU A 94 31.77 -18.47 -0.13
N SER A 95 30.67 -19.02 -0.64
CA SER A 95 30.23 -20.39 -0.35
C SER A 95 31.28 -21.42 -0.79
N ALA A 96 31.83 -21.25 -1.99
CA ALA A 96 32.92 -22.08 -2.50
C ALA A 96 34.20 -21.99 -1.65
N LEU A 97 34.56 -20.78 -1.17
CA LEU A 97 35.71 -20.59 -0.27
C LEU A 97 35.52 -21.24 1.10
N HIS A 98 34.29 -21.32 1.59
CA HIS A 98 33.96 -21.94 2.87
C HIS A 98 33.62 -23.44 2.76
N GLU A 99 33.75 -24.04 1.57
CA GLU A 99 33.35 -25.43 1.29
C GLU A 99 31.89 -25.74 1.71
N LYS A 100 31.04 -24.70 1.77
CA LYS A 100 29.60 -24.84 2.01
C LYS A 100 28.89 -24.86 0.68
N SER A 101 28.20 -25.95 0.36
CA SER A 101 27.45 -26.08 -0.88
C SER A 101 25.95 -25.90 -0.72
N GLU A 102 25.39 -26.10 0.47
CA GLU A 102 23.94 -26.02 0.72
C GLU A 102 23.65 -25.26 2.01
N PRO A 103 22.52 -24.53 2.09
CA PRO A 103 22.09 -23.92 3.34
C PRO A 103 21.76 -24.99 4.38
N SER A 104 22.14 -24.73 5.62
CA SER A 104 21.76 -25.53 6.77
C SER A 104 20.26 -25.42 7.07
N GLU A 105 19.73 -26.36 7.87
CA GLU A 105 18.34 -26.30 8.32
C GLU A 105 18.00 -25.00 9.06
N GLU A 106 18.95 -24.43 9.81
CA GLU A 106 18.76 -23.17 10.52
C GLU A 106 18.71 -21.98 9.54
N GLU A 107 19.55 -21.99 8.50
CA GLU A 107 19.49 -21.00 7.41
C GLU A 107 18.16 -21.07 6.66
N TRP A 108 17.69 -22.28 6.31
CA TRP A 108 16.39 -22.47 5.68
C TRP A 108 15.24 -21.93 6.53
N LYS A 109 15.19 -22.27 7.83
CA LYS A 109 14.18 -21.74 8.77
C LYS A 109 14.15 -20.21 8.78
N ASN A 110 15.32 -19.58 8.76
CA ASN A 110 15.43 -18.12 8.71
C ASN A 110 14.94 -17.55 7.36
N TYR A 111 15.21 -18.23 6.24
CA TYR A 111 14.74 -17.81 4.93
C TYR A 111 13.21 -17.90 4.81
N PHE A 112 12.60 -18.99 5.29
CA PHE A 112 11.13 -19.11 5.34
C PHE A 112 10.51 -18.06 6.27
N ALA A 113 11.08 -17.82 7.45
CA ALA A 113 10.59 -16.76 8.34
C ALA A 113 10.69 -15.36 7.70
N THR A 114 11.73 -15.12 6.91
CA THR A 114 11.89 -13.87 6.15
C THR A 114 10.81 -13.76 5.06
N LEU A 115 10.56 -14.84 4.30
CA LEU A 115 9.46 -14.88 3.32
C LEU A 115 8.12 -14.54 3.98
N HIS A 116 7.78 -15.20 5.09
CA HIS A 116 6.55 -14.94 5.85
C HIS A 116 6.42 -13.46 6.26
N THR A 117 7.53 -12.82 6.65
CA THR A 117 7.54 -11.39 6.98
C THR A 117 7.26 -10.54 5.74
N LEU A 118 7.91 -10.84 4.61
CA LEU A 118 7.75 -10.08 3.36
C LEU A 118 6.33 -10.18 2.79
N VAL A 119 5.70 -11.35 2.86
CA VAL A 119 4.32 -11.57 2.39
C VAL A 119 3.27 -11.20 3.45
N GLY A 120 3.69 -10.82 4.65
CA GLY A 120 2.81 -10.47 5.78
C GLY A 120 1.64 -9.55 5.40
N PRO A 121 1.84 -8.45 4.65
CA PRO A 121 0.74 -7.59 4.21
C PRO A 121 -0.33 -8.31 3.38
N LEU A 122 0.06 -9.28 2.54
CA LEU A 122 -0.91 -10.08 1.77
C LEU A 122 -1.67 -11.04 2.70
N LEU A 123 -0.99 -11.64 3.67
CA LEU A 123 -1.63 -12.52 4.66
C LEU A 123 -2.68 -11.75 5.48
N GLU A 124 -2.33 -10.55 5.93
CA GLU A 124 -3.25 -9.62 6.60
C GLU A 124 -4.40 -9.18 5.66
N GLY A 125 -4.13 -9.10 4.36
CA GLY A 125 -5.11 -8.88 3.29
C GLY A 125 -5.92 -10.12 2.89
N GLY A 126 -5.88 -11.20 3.67
CA GLY A 126 -6.71 -12.40 3.47
C GLY A 126 -6.17 -13.40 2.43
N TRP A 127 -4.92 -13.26 1.98
CA TRP A 127 -4.25 -14.31 1.21
C TRP A 127 -3.81 -15.45 2.14
N ALA A 128 -4.00 -16.69 1.70
CA ALA A 128 -3.52 -17.87 2.41
C ALA A 128 -2.26 -18.41 1.74
N LEU A 129 -1.21 -18.64 2.53
CA LEU A 129 -0.03 -19.34 2.06
C LEU A 129 -0.37 -20.83 1.95
N TRP A 130 -0.19 -21.40 0.75
CA TRP A 130 -0.43 -22.81 0.55
C TRP A 130 0.76 -23.61 1.10
N GLU A 131 0.63 -24.08 2.35
CA GLU A 131 1.76 -24.66 3.10
C GLU A 131 2.39 -25.87 2.40
N ASP A 132 1.61 -26.67 1.69
CA ASP A 132 2.10 -27.85 0.96
C ASP A 132 2.94 -27.50 -0.29
N ASP A 133 2.89 -26.24 -0.76
CA ASP A 133 3.51 -25.76 -2.00
C ASP A 133 4.65 -24.74 -1.75
N GLN A 134 5.21 -24.72 -0.54
CA GLN A 134 6.42 -23.97 -0.24
C GLN A 134 7.67 -24.81 -0.51
N GLU A 135 8.40 -24.46 -1.56
CA GLU A 135 9.57 -25.22 -2.00
C GLU A 135 10.83 -24.36 -1.95
N GLY A 136 11.76 -24.76 -1.08
CA GLY A 136 13.12 -24.23 -1.06
C GLY A 136 14.01 -25.05 -1.98
N TYR A 137 14.62 -24.41 -2.97
CA TYR A 137 15.58 -25.05 -3.86
C TYR A 137 16.91 -24.30 -3.83
N HIS A 138 17.99 -25.05 -4.05
CA HIS A 138 19.33 -24.49 -4.09
C HIS A 138 20.03 -24.93 -5.37
N GLU A 139 20.26 -23.99 -6.28
CA GLU A 139 20.98 -24.22 -7.52
C GLU A 139 22.44 -23.76 -7.36
N PRO A 140 23.45 -24.63 -7.62
CA PRO A 140 24.84 -24.23 -7.56
C PRO A 140 25.16 -23.04 -8.48
N GLY A 141 25.55 -21.91 -7.89
CA GLY A 141 25.86 -20.67 -8.60
C GLY A 141 24.75 -19.62 -8.57
N ASP A 142 23.50 -20.05 -8.40
CA ASP A 142 22.32 -19.18 -8.30
C ASP A 142 21.82 -18.99 -6.87
N GLY A 143 22.11 -19.96 -6.00
CA GLY A 143 21.88 -19.87 -4.55
C GLY A 143 20.53 -20.42 -4.10
N PRO A 144 20.17 -20.18 -2.83
CA PRO A 144 18.88 -20.57 -2.30
C PRO A 144 17.79 -19.65 -2.82
N ARG A 145 16.73 -20.27 -3.32
CA ARG A 145 15.48 -19.61 -3.68
C ARG A 145 14.32 -20.34 -3.02
N ILE A 146 13.29 -19.58 -2.66
CA ILE A 146 12.03 -20.14 -2.15
C ILE A 146 10.93 -19.75 -3.11
N MET A 147 10.16 -20.73 -3.58
CA MET A 147 8.91 -20.51 -4.27
C MET A 147 7.74 -20.83 -3.35
N ALA A 148 6.71 -19.99 -3.40
CA ALA A 148 5.50 -20.17 -2.62
C ALA A 148 4.27 -19.69 -3.40
N ARG A 149 3.12 -20.27 -3.10
CA ARG A 149 1.84 -19.87 -3.67
C ARG A 149 0.95 -19.26 -2.60
N LEU A 150 0.36 -18.12 -2.94
CA LEU A 150 -0.67 -17.46 -2.16
C LEU A 150 -2.02 -17.63 -2.86
N LEU A 151 -3.03 -18.06 -2.13
CA LEU A 151 -4.38 -18.27 -2.63
C LEU A 151 -5.38 -17.31 -1.99
N ARG A 152 -6.31 -16.80 -2.78
CA ARG A 152 -7.51 -16.11 -2.29
C ARG A 152 -8.68 -16.34 -3.23
N THR A 153 -9.74 -16.99 -2.74
CA THR A 153 -10.98 -17.27 -3.50
C THR A 153 -10.71 -17.95 -4.85
N GLY A 154 -9.75 -18.88 -4.87
CA GLY A 154 -9.36 -19.62 -6.07
C GLY A 154 -8.51 -18.84 -7.08
N VAL A 155 -8.04 -17.63 -6.76
CA VAL A 155 -7.00 -16.91 -7.49
C VAL A 155 -5.65 -17.21 -6.84
N CYS A 156 -4.62 -17.44 -7.67
CA CYS A 156 -3.27 -17.80 -7.24
C CYS A 156 -2.27 -16.70 -7.60
N LEU A 157 -1.44 -16.32 -6.62
CA LEU A 157 -0.31 -15.42 -6.77
C LEU A 157 0.97 -16.19 -6.43
N LEU A 158 1.92 -16.22 -7.37
CA LEU A 158 3.22 -16.85 -7.19
C LEU A 158 4.18 -15.87 -6.53
N VAL A 159 4.97 -16.37 -5.59
CA VAL A 159 6.02 -15.62 -4.90
C VAL A 159 7.34 -16.36 -5.08
N THR A 160 8.37 -15.65 -5.55
CA THR A 160 9.74 -16.14 -5.64
C THR A 160 10.65 -15.27 -4.80
N TYR A 161 11.28 -15.83 -3.78
CA TYR A 161 12.28 -15.16 -2.95
C TYR A 161 13.68 -15.67 -3.28
N ASP A 162 14.48 -14.85 -3.96
CA ASP A 162 15.89 -15.12 -4.23
C ASP A 162 16.75 -14.51 -3.12
N VAL A 163 17.27 -15.39 -2.26
CA VAL A 163 17.96 -15.01 -1.03
C VAL A 163 19.28 -14.30 -1.33
N TRP A 164 20.08 -14.84 -2.26
CA TRP A 164 21.37 -14.26 -2.61
C TRP A 164 21.25 -13.00 -3.44
N ALA A 165 20.21 -12.91 -4.28
CA ALA A 165 19.87 -11.65 -4.94
C ALA A 165 19.21 -10.65 -3.98
N SER A 166 18.79 -11.06 -2.78
CA SER A 166 18.05 -10.21 -1.84
C SER A 166 16.85 -9.56 -2.52
N GLN A 167 16.05 -10.36 -3.22
CA GLN A 167 14.91 -9.91 -3.99
C GLN A 167 13.72 -10.84 -3.81
N ILE A 168 12.53 -10.26 -3.75
CA ILE A 168 11.26 -10.98 -3.79
C ILE A 168 10.50 -10.53 -5.03
N GLU A 169 9.95 -11.50 -5.77
CA GLU A 169 9.15 -11.28 -6.96
C GLU A 169 7.77 -11.89 -6.77
N PHE A 170 6.76 -11.18 -7.27
CA PHE A 170 5.37 -11.61 -7.32
C PHE A 170 4.92 -11.67 -8.77
N SER A 171 4.28 -12.76 -9.18
CA SER A 171 3.75 -12.91 -10.54
C SER A 171 2.42 -13.67 -10.53
N SER A 172 1.65 -13.52 -11.60
CA SER A 172 0.54 -14.45 -11.89
C SER A 172 1.12 -15.85 -12.14
N ASN A 173 0.33 -16.88 -11.83
CA ASN A 173 0.77 -18.27 -11.98
C ASN A 173 1.02 -18.60 -13.46
N GLU A 174 2.22 -19.07 -13.80
CA GLU A 174 2.44 -19.83 -15.02
C GLU A 174 2.08 -21.28 -14.71
N PHE A 175 1.05 -21.82 -15.36
CA PHE A 175 0.54 -23.17 -15.12
C PHE A 175 1.69 -24.20 -15.14
N VAL A 176 1.88 -24.90 -14.01
CA VAL A 176 2.69 -26.12 -13.96
C VAL A 176 1.76 -27.28 -14.22
N ASP A 177 2.01 -28.03 -15.30
CA ASP A 177 1.14 -29.08 -15.88
C ASP A 177 0.64 -30.19 -14.91
N ASP A 178 1.09 -30.24 -13.66
CA ASP A 178 0.89 -31.36 -12.72
C ASP A 178 0.14 -31.00 -11.41
N VAL A 179 -0.41 -29.79 -11.26
CA VAL A 179 -1.16 -29.37 -10.06
C VAL A 179 -2.64 -29.22 -10.39
N GLU A 180 -3.54 -29.67 -9.50
CA GLU A 180 -4.99 -29.47 -9.66
C GLU A 180 -5.26 -27.96 -9.82
N ASP A 181 -5.75 -27.57 -11.00
CA ASP A 181 -5.88 -26.16 -11.37
C ASP A 181 -6.76 -25.43 -10.35
N PRO A 182 -6.33 -24.27 -9.85
CA PRO A 182 -7.17 -23.48 -8.97
C PRO A 182 -8.46 -23.10 -9.73
N PRO A 183 -9.62 -23.11 -9.05
CA PRO A 183 -10.93 -23.02 -9.72
C PRO A 183 -11.13 -21.73 -10.54
N TYR A 184 -10.32 -20.69 -10.29
CA TYR A 184 -10.31 -19.43 -11.03
C TYR A 184 -8.93 -19.12 -11.64
N GLY A 185 -8.18 -20.15 -12.07
CA GLY A 185 -6.85 -20.00 -12.69
C GLY A 185 -6.81 -19.13 -13.96
N CYS A 186 -7.95 -18.82 -14.56
CA CYS A 186 -8.08 -17.86 -15.67
C CYS A 186 -8.02 -16.38 -15.23
N VAL A 187 -8.07 -16.11 -13.92
CA VAL A 187 -7.96 -14.75 -13.37
C VAL A 187 -6.52 -14.51 -12.94
N GLU A 188 -5.82 -13.68 -13.71
CA GLU A 188 -4.46 -13.26 -13.40
C GLU A 188 -4.48 -12.09 -12.40
N PRO A 189 -3.89 -12.22 -11.20
CA PRO A 189 -3.86 -11.14 -10.22
C PRO A 189 -2.91 -10.00 -10.60
N LEU A 190 -1.97 -10.23 -11.52
CA LEU A 190 -0.96 -9.27 -11.97
C LEU A 190 -0.81 -9.30 -13.49
N ASP A 191 -0.81 -8.13 -14.12
CA ASP A 191 -0.53 -8.00 -15.56
C ASP A 191 0.97 -8.19 -15.86
N ASP A 192 1.84 -7.75 -14.93
CA ASP A 192 3.29 -7.84 -15.01
C ASP A 192 3.87 -8.27 -13.65
N PRO A 193 5.02 -8.98 -13.61
CA PRO A 193 5.70 -9.29 -12.36
C PRO A 193 6.11 -8.04 -11.56
N VAL A 194 6.05 -8.15 -10.24
CA VAL A 194 6.46 -7.11 -9.30
C VAL A 194 7.65 -7.59 -8.49
N THR A 195 8.82 -6.96 -8.69
CA THR A 195 10.04 -7.27 -7.94
C THR A 195 10.33 -6.18 -6.90
N VAL A 196 10.65 -6.58 -5.66
CA VAL A 196 11.07 -5.70 -4.56
C VAL A 196 12.46 -6.10 -4.07
N ASP A 197 13.33 -5.10 -3.85
CA ASP A 197 14.70 -5.31 -3.35
C ASP A 197 14.77 -5.19 -1.82
N LEU A 198 15.58 -6.02 -1.19
CA LEU A 198 15.73 -6.11 0.27
C LEU A 198 17.02 -5.41 0.78
N GLN A 199 17.75 -4.68 -0.05
CA GLN A 199 18.99 -3.97 0.35
C GLN A 199 18.81 -3.04 1.54
N GLU A 200 17.67 -2.35 1.63
CA GLU A 200 17.36 -1.44 2.73
C GLU A 200 16.82 -2.17 3.98
N GLY A 201 16.78 -3.51 3.95
CA GLY A 201 16.32 -4.37 5.02
C GLY A 201 14.89 -4.88 4.83
N VAL A 202 14.56 -5.95 5.56
CA VAL A 202 13.27 -6.65 5.46
C VAL A 202 12.09 -5.75 5.79
N GLU A 203 12.20 -4.90 6.83
CA GLU A 203 11.14 -3.97 7.22
C GLU A 203 10.87 -2.88 6.17
N HIS A 204 11.89 -2.48 5.41
CA HIS A 204 11.70 -1.57 4.29
C HIS A 204 11.02 -2.29 3.13
N ALA A 205 11.54 -3.48 2.77
CA ALA A 205 10.97 -4.29 1.69
C ALA A 205 9.51 -4.66 1.95
N GLN A 206 9.13 -5.01 3.18
CA GLN A 206 7.74 -5.30 3.55
C GLN A 206 6.81 -4.10 3.29
N ARG A 207 7.23 -2.88 3.66
CA ARG A 207 6.46 -1.65 3.39
C ARG A 207 6.37 -1.35 1.90
N GLU A 208 7.43 -1.64 1.14
CA GLU A 208 7.42 -1.49 -0.32
C GLU A 208 6.49 -2.54 -0.97
N VAL A 209 6.46 -3.78 -0.47
CA VAL A 209 5.50 -4.82 -0.89
C VAL A 209 4.07 -4.35 -0.63
N GLU A 210 3.76 -3.89 0.59
CA GLU A 210 2.45 -3.34 0.94
C GLU A 210 2.06 -2.20 0.00
N ALA A 211 2.95 -1.22 -0.22
CA ALA A 211 2.67 -0.08 -1.07
C ALA A 211 2.44 -0.47 -2.53
N ARG A 212 3.28 -1.33 -3.10
CA ARG A 212 3.20 -1.70 -4.53
C ARG A 212 2.04 -2.65 -4.82
N LEU A 213 1.89 -3.72 -4.02
CA LEU A 213 0.79 -4.67 -4.21
C LEU A 213 -0.55 -4.10 -3.75
N GLY A 214 -0.53 -3.25 -2.72
CA GLY A 214 -1.65 -2.41 -2.33
C GLY A 214 -2.10 -1.53 -3.49
N ALA A 215 -1.21 -0.75 -4.12
CA ALA A 215 -1.56 0.08 -5.28
C ALA A 215 -2.22 -0.69 -6.44
N LEU A 216 -1.82 -1.96 -6.63
CA LEU A 216 -2.38 -2.88 -7.61
C LEU A 216 -3.72 -3.49 -7.17
N GLY A 217 -4.17 -3.26 -5.95
CA GLY A 217 -5.46 -3.75 -5.42
C GLY A 217 -5.42 -5.17 -4.89
N LEU A 218 -4.24 -5.74 -4.62
CA LEU A 218 -4.14 -7.09 -4.05
C LEU A 218 -4.44 -7.12 -2.55
N LEU A 219 -4.46 -5.98 -1.87
CA LEU A 219 -4.83 -5.85 -0.46
C LEU A 219 -6.33 -5.53 -0.26
N ASP A 220 -7.09 -5.41 -1.34
CA ASP A 220 -8.54 -5.24 -1.34
C ASP A 220 -9.19 -6.48 -1.99
N PRO A 221 -10.52 -6.71 -1.82
CA PRO A 221 -11.24 -7.70 -2.61
C PRO A 221 -11.04 -7.46 -4.10
N LEU A 222 -10.68 -8.51 -4.85
CA LEU A 222 -10.42 -8.40 -6.27
C LEU A 222 -11.68 -7.98 -7.01
N ARG A 223 -11.48 -7.15 -8.04
CA ARG A 223 -12.55 -6.76 -8.96
C ARG A 223 -12.26 -7.21 -10.35
N LEU A 224 -13.27 -7.73 -11.01
CA LEU A 224 -13.15 -8.38 -12.30
C LEU A 224 -13.85 -7.60 -13.40
N LYS A 225 -13.32 -7.74 -14.61
CA LYS A 225 -13.93 -7.26 -15.83
C LYS A 225 -13.67 -8.28 -16.93
N ALA A 226 -14.72 -8.70 -17.63
CA ALA A 226 -14.53 -9.55 -18.80
C ALA A 226 -13.88 -8.70 -19.92
N ALA A 227 -12.82 -9.23 -20.54
CA ALA A 227 -12.23 -8.62 -21.72
C ALA A 227 -13.21 -8.62 -22.90
N GLU A 228 -12.99 -7.73 -23.86
CA GLU A 228 -13.76 -7.73 -25.10
C GLU A 228 -13.53 -9.06 -25.85
N GLY A 229 -14.61 -9.82 -26.06
CA GLY A 229 -14.56 -11.13 -26.74
C GLY A 229 -14.57 -12.36 -25.82
N SER A 230 -14.55 -12.18 -24.49
CA SER A 230 -14.76 -13.30 -23.55
C SER A 230 -16.15 -13.93 -23.73
N ASP A 231 -16.22 -15.27 -23.74
CA ASP A 231 -17.49 -16.01 -23.83
C ASP A 231 -18.30 -15.95 -22.53
N VAL A 232 -17.63 -15.66 -21.41
CA VAL A 232 -18.24 -15.50 -20.08
C VAL A 232 -18.17 -14.03 -19.67
N ASN A 233 -19.30 -13.48 -19.21
CA ASN A 233 -19.32 -12.11 -18.71
C ASN A 233 -18.96 -12.02 -17.22
N THR A 234 -18.62 -10.82 -16.75
CA THR A 234 -18.24 -10.57 -15.34
C THR A 234 -19.27 -11.07 -14.34
N THR A 235 -20.55 -10.78 -14.58
CA THR A 235 -21.63 -11.13 -13.66
C THR A 235 -21.79 -12.64 -13.52
N GLU A 236 -21.61 -13.39 -14.61
CA GLU A 236 -21.65 -14.86 -14.60
C GLU A 236 -20.51 -15.44 -13.77
N LEU A 237 -19.27 -15.00 -14.01
CA LEU A 237 -18.10 -15.49 -13.26
C LEU A 237 -18.19 -15.15 -11.77
N VAL A 238 -18.56 -13.91 -11.44
CA VAL A 238 -18.74 -13.48 -10.03
C VAL A 238 -19.89 -14.27 -9.38
N SER A 239 -20.99 -14.53 -10.10
CA SER A 239 -22.09 -15.35 -9.56
C SER A 239 -21.66 -16.78 -9.23
N CYS A 240 -20.77 -17.38 -10.05
CA CYS A 240 -20.17 -18.68 -9.73
C CYS A 240 -19.33 -18.59 -8.44
N ALA A 241 -18.48 -17.57 -8.31
CA ALA A 241 -17.67 -17.38 -7.10
C ALA A 241 -18.52 -17.22 -5.84
N TYR A 242 -19.65 -16.49 -5.92
CA TYR A 242 -20.61 -16.42 -4.81
C TYR A 242 -21.27 -17.76 -4.48
N SER A 243 -21.61 -18.55 -5.50
CA SER A 243 -22.14 -19.89 -5.29
C SER A 243 -21.16 -20.76 -4.52
N ASP A 244 -19.89 -20.75 -4.93
CA ASP A 244 -18.85 -21.63 -4.39
C ASP A 244 -18.36 -21.20 -3.01
N TRP A 245 -18.19 -19.90 -2.79
CA TRP A 245 -17.50 -19.37 -1.60
C TRP A 245 -18.42 -18.70 -0.57
N VAL A 246 -19.68 -18.44 -0.93
CA VAL A 246 -20.65 -17.86 0.01
C VAL A 246 -21.81 -18.82 0.23
N PHE A 247 -22.54 -19.18 -0.84
CA PHE A 247 -23.80 -19.90 -0.67
C PHE A 247 -23.64 -21.39 -0.40
N ALA A 248 -22.67 -22.08 -1.02
CA ALA A 248 -22.41 -23.48 -0.73
C ALA A 248 -21.89 -23.68 0.71
N PRO A 249 -20.92 -22.89 1.22
CA PRO A 249 -20.50 -22.99 2.62
C PRO A 249 -21.62 -22.61 3.59
N ALA A 250 -22.40 -21.55 3.30
CA ALA A 250 -23.53 -21.16 4.14
C ALA A 250 -24.63 -22.23 4.18
N ALA A 251 -24.90 -22.89 3.05
CA ALA A 251 -25.87 -23.98 2.98
C ALA A 251 -25.38 -25.18 3.79
N SER A 252 -24.08 -25.50 3.71
CA SER A 252 -23.43 -26.53 4.53
C SER A 252 -23.55 -26.22 6.02
N TYR A 253 -23.21 -24.99 6.42
CA TYR A 253 -23.31 -24.50 7.79
C TYR A 253 -24.74 -24.62 8.35
N SER A 254 -25.73 -24.16 7.58
CA SER A 254 -27.15 -24.20 7.95
C SER A 254 -27.81 -25.57 7.85
N GLY A 255 -27.11 -26.58 7.30
CA GLY A 255 -27.71 -27.89 7.01
C GLY A 255 -28.84 -27.85 5.99
N LEU A 256 -28.81 -26.90 5.05
CA LEU A 256 -29.79 -26.70 3.99
C LEU A 256 -29.17 -27.00 2.62
N SER A 257 -29.99 -27.21 1.61
CA SER A 257 -29.53 -27.07 0.23
C SER A 257 -29.34 -25.59 -0.15
N THR A 258 -28.49 -25.29 -1.12
CA THR A 258 -28.28 -23.92 -1.63
C THR A 258 -29.59 -23.25 -2.06
N ARG A 259 -30.52 -24.03 -2.63
CA ARG A 259 -31.84 -23.53 -3.05
C ARG A 259 -32.74 -23.18 -1.86
N GLU A 260 -32.74 -23.99 -0.81
CA GLU A 260 -33.51 -23.72 0.41
C GLU A 260 -32.95 -22.51 1.16
N LEU A 261 -31.62 -22.40 1.25
CA LEU A 261 -30.96 -21.23 1.81
C LEU A 261 -31.34 -19.98 1.04
N ALA A 262 -31.21 -19.97 -0.29
CA ALA A 262 -31.57 -18.82 -1.11
C ALA A 262 -33.03 -18.37 -0.89
N ALA A 263 -33.98 -19.32 -0.87
CA ALA A 263 -35.37 -19.01 -0.60
C ALA A 263 -35.60 -18.42 0.81
N ARG A 264 -34.82 -18.84 1.81
CA ARG A 264 -34.86 -18.28 3.17
C ARG A 264 -34.29 -16.85 3.19
N LEU A 265 -33.12 -16.64 2.58
CA LEU A 265 -32.47 -15.32 2.52
C LEU A 265 -33.32 -14.30 1.74
N ASP A 266 -34.03 -14.73 0.69
CA ASP A 266 -34.94 -13.88 -0.08
C ASP A 266 -36.13 -13.38 0.75
N THR A 267 -36.53 -14.11 1.80
CA THR A 267 -37.61 -13.69 2.71
C THR A 267 -37.14 -12.80 3.86
N GLU A 268 -35.84 -12.73 4.11
CA GLU A 268 -35.24 -11.83 5.11
C GLU A 268 -35.02 -10.45 4.48
N GLU A 269 -35.88 -9.48 4.80
CA GLU A 269 -35.94 -8.15 4.15
C GLU A 269 -34.57 -7.43 4.11
N GLY A 270 -33.86 -7.43 5.24
CA GLY A 270 -32.52 -6.83 5.33
C GLY A 270 -31.50 -7.52 4.43
N MET A 271 -31.51 -8.85 4.37
CA MET A 271 -30.56 -9.62 3.56
C MET A 271 -30.87 -9.51 2.07
N SER A 272 -32.15 -9.60 1.69
CA SER A 272 -32.59 -9.44 0.30
C SER A 272 -32.21 -8.07 -0.25
N SER A 273 -32.42 -7.01 0.55
CA SER A 273 -32.05 -5.63 0.21
C SER A 273 -30.53 -5.47 0.08
N TYR A 274 -29.78 -5.97 1.07
CA TYR A 274 -28.31 -5.95 1.05
C TYR A 274 -27.76 -6.68 -0.17
N TYR A 275 -28.19 -7.91 -0.43
CA TYR A 275 -27.69 -8.68 -1.56
C TYR A 275 -28.04 -8.04 -2.90
N GLY A 276 -29.28 -7.57 -3.08
CA GLY A 276 -29.72 -6.95 -4.31
C GLY A 276 -28.99 -5.64 -4.62
N PHE A 277 -28.80 -4.79 -3.61
CA PHE A 277 -28.18 -3.48 -3.80
C PHE A 277 -26.65 -3.52 -3.67
N VAL A 278 -26.13 -4.05 -2.56
CA VAL A 278 -24.71 -4.02 -2.23
C VAL A 278 -23.94 -5.02 -3.10
N CYS A 279 -24.33 -6.30 -3.07
CA CYS A 279 -23.59 -7.34 -3.79
C CYS A 279 -23.84 -7.30 -5.30
N ARG A 280 -25.09 -7.15 -5.77
CA ARG A 280 -25.38 -7.23 -7.21
C ARG A 280 -25.26 -5.92 -7.96
N PHE A 281 -25.67 -4.80 -7.37
CA PHE A 281 -25.66 -3.51 -8.07
C PHE A 281 -24.37 -2.72 -7.82
N ALA A 282 -23.96 -2.54 -6.56
CA ALA A 282 -22.81 -1.71 -6.20
C ALA A 282 -21.47 -2.47 -6.24
N GLY A 283 -21.49 -3.79 -6.09
CA GLY A 283 -20.34 -4.70 -6.06
C GLY A 283 -20.42 -5.87 -7.04
N GLY A 284 -21.21 -5.75 -8.12
CA GLY A 284 -21.40 -6.84 -9.09
C GLY A 284 -20.12 -7.26 -9.85
N ASP A 285 -19.05 -6.49 -9.71
CA ASP A 285 -17.70 -6.77 -10.22
C ASP A 285 -16.73 -7.27 -9.13
N VAL A 286 -17.15 -7.39 -7.87
CA VAL A 286 -16.28 -7.71 -6.73
C VAL A 286 -16.33 -9.22 -6.43
N LEU A 287 -15.17 -9.87 -6.35
CA LEU A 287 -15.09 -11.24 -5.85
C LEU A 287 -15.40 -11.31 -4.34
N PRO A 288 -16.03 -12.38 -3.86
CA PRO A 288 -16.34 -12.56 -2.43
C PRO A 288 -15.09 -12.96 -1.63
N ASP A 289 -14.01 -12.20 -1.76
CA ASP A 289 -12.79 -12.34 -0.97
C ASP A 289 -13.06 -11.96 0.49
N TYR A 290 -12.55 -12.76 1.43
CA TYR A 290 -12.45 -12.28 2.80
C TYR A 290 -11.21 -11.40 2.93
N VAL A 291 -11.42 -10.11 3.20
CA VAL A 291 -10.35 -9.14 3.48
C VAL A 291 -10.72 -8.40 4.78
N PRO A 292 -10.01 -8.61 5.89
CA PRO A 292 -10.38 -8.07 7.21
C PRO A 292 -10.64 -6.56 7.20
N GLY A 293 -9.75 -5.78 6.57
CA GLY A 293 -9.93 -4.32 6.44
C GLY A 293 -11.20 -3.93 5.68
N ALA A 294 -11.51 -4.63 4.59
CA ALA A 294 -12.74 -4.42 3.83
C ALA A 294 -13.98 -4.89 4.60
N ALA A 295 -13.92 -5.99 5.35
CA ALA A 295 -15.01 -6.44 6.21
C ALA A 295 -15.32 -5.42 7.31
N ALA A 296 -14.30 -4.89 7.98
CA ALA A 296 -14.44 -3.83 8.98
C ALA A 296 -15.06 -2.56 8.37
N LEU A 297 -14.61 -2.18 7.17
CA LEU A 297 -15.18 -1.06 6.42
C LEU A 297 -16.64 -1.34 6.00
N GLY A 298 -16.97 -2.58 5.66
CA GLY A 298 -18.33 -3.03 5.39
C GLY A 298 -19.24 -2.89 6.60
N ILE A 299 -18.80 -3.31 7.79
CA ILE A 299 -19.52 -3.13 9.04
C ILE A 299 -19.70 -1.63 9.35
N ALA A 300 -18.64 -0.82 9.21
CA ALA A 300 -18.73 0.63 9.41
C ALA A 300 -19.74 1.28 8.44
N THR A 301 -19.81 0.80 7.21
CA THR A 301 -20.69 1.38 6.18
C THR A 301 -22.14 0.93 6.36
N TRP A 302 -22.39 -0.37 6.56
CA TRP A 302 -23.73 -0.94 6.47
C TRP A 302 -24.35 -1.24 7.83
N CYS A 303 -23.54 -1.53 8.86
CA CYS A 303 -24.05 -1.75 10.21
C CYS A 303 -24.09 -0.46 11.04
N TRP A 304 -23.19 0.49 10.76
CA TRP A 304 -23.12 1.75 11.51
C TRP A 304 -23.73 2.94 10.76
N ARG A 305 -23.50 3.11 9.45
CA ARG A 305 -23.87 4.33 8.72
C ARG A 305 -25.19 4.26 7.94
N ASN A 306 -25.23 3.54 6.83
CA ASN A 306 -26.19 3.74 5.73
C ASN A 306 -27.64 3.31 6.05
N ASP A 307 -27.83 2.33 6.94
CA ASP A 307 -29.15 1.81 7.33
C ASP A 307 -29.49 2.10 8.80
N THR A 308 -28.94 3.20 9.32
CA THR A 308 -29.13 3.63 10.71
C THR A 308 -29.50 5.11 10.81
N ALA A 309 -29.79 5.57 12.03
CA ALA A 309 -30.06 6.98 12.28
C ALA A 309 -28.81 7.88 12.17
N VAL A 310 -27.61 7.33 11.96
CA VAL A 310 -26.38 8.11 11.74
C VAL A 310 -26.53 9.05 10.54
N GLU A 311 -27.07 8.55 9.42
CA GLU A 311 -27.32 9.37 8.23
C GLU A 311 -28.39 10.44 8.48
N ALA A 312 -29.40 10.13 9.29
CA ALA A 312 -30.45 11.10 9.64
C ALA A 312 -29.95 12.22 10.57
N TRP A 313 -29.05 11.87 11.49
CA TRP A 313 -28.41 12.78 12.46
C TRP A 313 -27.02 13.25 12.01
N HIS A 314 -26.77 13.28 10.68
CA HIS A 314 -25.50 13.59 10.04
C HIS A 314 -24.68 14.67 10.78
N LEU A 315 -23.39 14.41 10.99
CA LEU A 315 -22.51 15.33 11.72
C LEU A 315 -22.29 16.64 10.92
N PRO A 316 -21.94 17.75 11.60
CA PRO A 316 -21.94 19.09 10.99
C PRO A 316 -20.98 19.29 9.81
N ASP A 317 -19.93 18.47 9.68
CA ASP A 317 -18.98 18.55 8.58
C ASP A 317 -18.41 17.17 8.20
N ASP A 318 -17.85 17.11 6.99
CA ASP A 318 -17.32 15.88 6.41
C ASP A 318 -16.01 15.40 7.06
N VAL A 319 -15.26 16.32 7.67
CA VAL A 319 -14.01 15.98 8.39
C VAL A 319 -14.37 15.15 9.62
N LEU A 320 -15.36 15.60 10.39
CA LEU A 320 -15.85 14.91 11.56
C LEU A 320 -16.51 13.58 11.18
N MET A 321 -17.32 13.55 10.12
CA MET A 321 -17.84 12.27 9.59
C MET A 321 -16.72 11.31 9.20
N ALA A 322 -15.68 11.79 8.51
CA ALA A 322 -14.54 10.96 8.13
C ALA A 322 -13.81 10.40 9.37
N ARG A 323 -13.55 11.23 10.39
CA ARG A 323 -12.93 10.79 11.65
C ARG A 323 -13.75 9.72 12.35
N VAL A 324 -15.06 9.90 12.44
CA VAL A 324 -15.93 8.90 13.07
C VAL A 324 -15.93 7.60 12.26
N ASN A 325 -16.01 7.66 10.93
CA ASN A 325 -15.91 6.46 10.08
C ASN A 325 -14.58 5.72 10.25
N ILE A 326 -13.45 6.44 10.34
CA ILE A 326 -12.13 5.86 10.64
C ILE A 326 -12.14 5.19 12.02
N ALA A 327 -12.63 5.89 13.04
CA ALA A 327 -12.68 5.39 14.40
C ALA A 327 -13.57 4.13 14.52
N VAL A 328 -14.73 4.10 13.86
CA VAL A 328 -15.60 2.92 13.79
C VAL A 328 -14.88 1.76 13.11
N THR A 329 -14.22 1.99 11.98
CA THR A 329 -13.50 0.94 11.25
C THR A 329 -12.37 0.35 12.10
N LYS A 330 -11.59 1.20 12.79
CA LYS A 330 -10.55 0.78 13.75
C LYS A 330 -11.11 0.02 14.96
N ALA A 331 -12.27 0.45 15.46
CA ALA A 331 -12.92 -0.20 16.59
C ALA A 331 -13.39 -1.62 16.23
N VAL A 332 -13.81 -1.85 14.98
CA VAL A 332 -14.32 -3.14 14.50
C VAL A 332 -13.19 -4.12 14.19
N LEU A 333 -12.11 -3.67 13.53
CA LEU A 333 -11.08 -4.54 12.96
C LEU A 333 -10.51 -5.61 13.92
N PRO A 334 -10.20 -5.32 15.20
CA PRO A 334 -9.65 -6.31 16.14
C PRO A 334 -10.62 -7.43 16.53
N HIS A 335 -11.91 -7.30 16.20
CA HIS A 335 -12.97 -8.25 16.53
C HIS A 335 -13.34 -9.17 15.37
N LEU A 336 -12.54 -9.15 14.29
CA LEU A 336 -12.72 -9.97 13.10
C LEU A 336 -11.63 -11.03 13.02
N ASP A 337 -12.02 -12.29 12.94
CA ASP A 337 -11.13 -13.42 12.75
C ASP A 337 -11.68 -14.35 11.67
N ALA A 338 -10.80 -14.86 10.79
CA ALA A 338 -11.21 -15.73 9.70
C ALA A 338 -11.76 -17.08 10.17
N ILE A 339 -11.27 -17.56 11.32
CA ILE A 339 -11.50 -18.88 11.88
C ILE A 339 -12.57 -18.80 12.98
N GLU A 340 -12.41 -17.89 13.94
CA GLU A 340 -13.31 -17.71 15.07
C GLU A 340 -14.56 -16.91 14.70
N GLY A 341 -14.52 -16.13 13.62
CA GLY A 341 -15.63 -15.32 13.15
C GLY A 341 -15.60 -13.89 13.69
N THR A 342 -16.79 -13.31 13.90
CA THR A 342 -16.92 -11.92 14.36
C THR A 342 -17.41 -11.86 15.80
N ASP A 343 -16.69 -11.13 16.68
CA ASP A 343 -17.20 -10.82 18.03
C ASP A 343 -18.22 -9.67 17.97
N TRP A 344 -19.44 -10.03 17.57
CA TRP A 344 -20.56 -9.09 17.45
C TRP A 344 -20.92 -8.39 18.77
N GLU A 345 -20.73 -9.07 19.92
CA GLU A 345 -21.04 -8.50 21.23
C GLU A 345 -20.05 -7.42 21.63
N ALA A 346 -18.75 -7.64 21.39
CA ALA A 346 -17.72 -6.65 21.63
C ALA A 346 -17.90 -5.43 20.72
N ILE A 347 -18.19 -5.65 19.43
CA ILE A 347 -18.48 -4.57 18.47
C ILE A 347 -19.71 -3.77 18.92
N GLU A 348 -20.83 -4.43 19.26
CA GLU A 348 -22.04 -3.74 19.74
C GLU A 348 -21.76 -2.94 21.01
N THR A 349 -21.05 -3.54 21.97
CA THR A 349 -20.70 -2.87 23.22
C THR A 349 -19.87 -1.62 22.97
N GLN A 350 -18.84 -1.71 22.12
CA GLN A 350 -17.94 -0.61 21.83
C GLN A 350 -18.61 0.51 21.03
N LEU A 351 -19.32 0.17 19.95
CA LEU A 351 -19.95 1.17 19.06
C LEU A 351 -21.18 1.84 19.69
N THR A 352 -21.71 1.29 20.79
CA THR A 352 -22.85 1.85 21.52
C THR A 352 -22.49 2.43 22.90
N ASP A 353 -21.21 2.42 23.26
CA ASP A 353 -20.73 3.00 24.53
C ASP A 353 -20.80 4.53 24.47
N PRO A 354 -21.58 5.19 25.33
CA PRO A 354 -21.62 6.65 25.39
C PRO A 354 -20.28 7.30 25.78
N GLU A 355 -19.39 6.56 26.44
CA GLU A 355 -18.08 7.03 26.86
C GLU A 355 -16.99 6.83 25.79
N TRP A 356 -17.30 6.14 24.69
CA TRP A 356 -16.37 5.99 23.58
C TRP A 356 -16.06 7.34 22.93
N ALA A 357 -14.77 7.63 22.79
CA ALA A 357 -14.25 8.91 22.34
C ALA A 357 -13.30 8.76 21.16
N LEU A 358 -13.29 9.79 20.31
CA LEU A 358 -12.30 9.98 19.27
C LEU A 358 -10.90 10.23 19.86
N PRO A 359 -9.82 10.10 19.07
CA PRO A 359 -8.45 10.35 19.53
C PRO A 359 -8.21 11.73 20.16
N ASP A 360 -9.02 12.74 19.77
CA ASP A 360 -8.98 14.09 20.33
C ASP A 360 -9.79 14.27 21.63
N GLY A 361 -10.40 13.20 22.13
CA GLY A 361 -11.17 13.15 23.38
C GLY A 361 -12.66 13.50 23.23
N ARG A 362 -13.14 13.88 22.05
CA ARG A 362 -14.58 14.13 21.83
C ARG A 362 -15.35 12.81 21.89
N LYS A 363 -16.37 12.73 22.74
CA LYS A 363 -17.23 11.55 22.84
C LYS A 363 -18.20 11.49 21.68
N ILE A 364 -18.37 10.31 21.08
CA ILE A 364 -19.28 10.14 19.94
C ILE A 364 -20.73 10.42 20.32
N SER A 365 -21.14 10.07 21.54
CA SER A 365 -22.46 10.41 22.08
C SER A 365 -22.72 11.91 22.15
N GLU A 366 -21.70 12.71 22.50
CA GLU A 366 -21.80 14.17 22.55
C GLU A 366 -21.87 14.79 21.16
N LEU A 367 -21.21 14.18 20.16
CA LEU A 367 -21.29 14.62 18.76
C LEU A 367 -22.71 14.51 18.20
N PHE A 368 -23.43 13.44 18.54
CA PHE A 368 -24.83 13.24 18.12
C PHE A 368 -25.85 13.91 19.05
N GLY A 369 -25.45 14.34 20.25
CA GLY A 369 -26.30 15.07 21.18
C GLY A 369 -27.62 14.36 21.49
N GLU A 370 -28.74 15.04 21.21
CA GLU A 370 -30.08 14.48 21.44
C GLU A 370 -30.44 13.30 20.52
N GLY A 371 -29.73 13.15 19.39
CA GLY A 371 -29.89 12.04 18.45
C GLY A 371 -29.24 10.73 18.90
N TRP A 372 -28.31 10.79 19.87
CA TRP A 372 -27.54 9.62 20.31
C TRP A 372 -28.39 8.41 20.72
N PRO A 373 -29.49 8.53 21.49
CA PRO A 373 -30.32 7.39 21.84
C PRO A 373 -30.89 6.64 20.63
N GLU A 374 -31.24 7.36 19.56
CA GLU A 374 -31.75 6.76 18.33
C GLU A 374 -30.65 6.11 17.51
N VAL A 375 -29.51 6.80 17.34
CA VAL A 375 -28.30 6.26 16.70
C VAL A 375 -27.92 4.94 17.36
N ARG A 376 -27.73 4.94 18.68
CA ARG A 376 -27.40 3.76 19.47
C ARG A 376 -28.39 2.60 19.24
N ARG A 377 -29.70 2.89 19.24
CA ARG A 377 -30.74 1.87 19.02
C ARG A 377 -30.62 1.25 17.63
N THR A 378 -30.54 2.07 16.58
CA THR A 378 -30.50 1.59 15.19
C THR A 378 -29.21 0.85 14.85
N VAL A 379 -28.06 1.30 15.37
CA VAL A 379 -26.77 0.59 15.23
C VAL A 379 -26.84 -0.78 15.92
N SER A 380 -27.37 -0.84 17.14
CA SER A 380 -27.59 -2.10 17.87
C SER A 380 -28.52 -3.05 17.11
N GLU A 381 -29.60 -2.55 16.51
CA GLU A 381 -30.52 -3.35 15.68
C GLU A 381 -29.82 -3.93 14.44
N GLN A 382 -29.00 -3.15 13.73
CA GLN A 382 -28.24 -3.64 12.58
C GLN A 382 -27.18 -4.66 12.95
N LEU A 383 -26.42 -4.43 14.03
CA LEU A 383 -25.41 -5.39 14.50
C LEU A 383 -26.04 -6.71 14.93
N ARG A 384 -27.21 -6.67 15.60
CA ARG A 384 -27.96 -7.88 15.95
C ARG A 384 -28.56 -8.58 14.74
N PHE A 385 -28.97 -7.83 13.72
CA PHE A 385 -29.40 -8.42 12.45
C PHE A 385 -28.25 -9.24 11.84
N TRP A 386 -27.07 -8.63 11.69
CA TRP A 386 -25.91 -9.32 11.12
C TRP A 386 -25.40 -10.47 11.99
N ARG A 387 -25.42 -10.33 13.32
CA ARG A 387 -25.14 -11.43 14.24
C ARG A 387 -26.06 -12.63 14.01
N ARG A 388 -27.37 -12.43 13.86
CA ARG A 388 -28.29 -13.54 13.54
C ARG A 388 -27.98 -14.14 12.17
N MET A 389 -27.69 -13.32 11.17
CA MET A 389 -27.31 -13.82 9.85
C MET A 389 -26.07 -14.71 9.96
N ASP A 390 -25.10 -14.29 10.75
CA ASP A 390 -23.86 -15.01 11.01
C ASP A 390 -24.10 -16.33 11.75
N GLU A 391 -24.76 -16.29 12.90
CA GLU A 391 -24.93 -17.44 13.80
C GLU A 391 -26.02 -18.44 13.34
N GLU A 392 -27.04 -18.00 12.60
CA GLU A 392 -28.23 -18.82 12.31
C GLU A 392 -28.44 -19.18 10.82
N HIS A 393 -27.75 -18.50 9.89
CA HIS A 393 -28.04 -18.61 8.45
C HIS A 393 -26.81 -18.78 7.54
N LEU A 394 -25.73 -18.02 7.79
CA LEU A 394 -24.60 -17.91 6.86
C LEU A 394 -23.36 -18.61 7.39
N GLY A 395 -23.08 -18.50 8.68
CA GLY A 395 -21.80 -18.87 9.26
C GLY A 395 -20.74 -17.77 9.11
N PRO A 396 -19.64 -17.87 9.90
CA PRO A 396 -18.63 -16.83 10.06
C PRO A 396 -17.98 -16.41 8.74
N GLU A 397 -17.47 -17.38 7.98
CA GLU A 397 -16.73 -17.09 6.75
C GLU A 397 -17.62 -16.46 5.65
N PRO A 398 -18.81 -17.01 5.30
CA PRO A 398 -19.68 -16.38 4.30
C PRO A 398 -20.14 -14.98 4.71
N THR A 399 -20.40 -14.74 5.99
CA THR A 399 -20.76 -13.40 6.50
C THR A 399 -19.63 -12.40 6.28
N LEU A 400 -18.41 -12.76 6.67
CA LEU A 400 -17.23 -11.91 6.51
C LEU A 400 -16.91 -11.61 5.04
N ARG A 401 -17.10 -12.57 4.13
CA ARG A 401 -16.97 -12.38 2.67
C ARG A 401 -18.01 -11.38 2.14
N LEU A 402 -19.26 -11.51 2.57
CA LEU A 402 -20.32 -10.57 2.19
C LEU A 402 -20.09 -9.15 2.69
N LEU A 403 -19.57 -9.00 3.92
CA LEU A 403 -19.21 -7.71 4.49
C LEU A 403 -17.97 -7.11 3.80
N SER A 404 -17.01 -7.93 3.40
CA SER A 404 -15.85 -7.50 2.60
C SER A 404 -16.28 -6.87 1.28
N VAL A 405 -17.24 -7.49 0.58
CA VAL A 405 -17.85 -6.88 -0.61
C VAL A 405 -18.51 -5.55 -0.29
N GLY A 406 -19.23 -5.47 0.84
CA GLY A 406 -19.86 -4.24 1.30
C GLY A 406 -18.89 -3.09 1.56
N GLY A 407 -17.69 -3.41 2.07
CA GLY A 407 -16.61 -2.44 2.24
C GLY A 407 -15.82 -2.15 0.97
N ALA A 408 -16.00 -2.94 -0.08
CA ALA A 408 -15.35 -2.77 -1.37
C ALA A 408 -16.33 -2.33 -2.46
N THR A 409 -17.29 -1.44 -2.15
CA THR A 409 -18.23 -0.88 -3.15
C THR A 409 -17.77 0.46 -3.72
N SER A 410 -18.50 0.99 -4.70
CA SER A 410 -18.26 2.34 -5.20
C SER A 410 -18.49 3.45 -4.16
N TYR A 411 -19.23 3.19 -3.07
CA TYR A 411 -19.49 4.15 -1.97
C TYR A 411 -18.29 4.31 -1.03
N THR A 412 -17.51 3.25 -0.87
CA THR A 412 -16.41 3.17 0.09
C THR A 412 -15.04 3.37 -0.56
N ARG A 413 -14.98 3.52 -1.88
CA ARG A 413 -13.74 3.65 -2.69
C ARG A 413 -12.81 4.81 -2.31
N SER A 414 -13.27 5.75 -1.49
CA SER A 414 -12.50 6.90 -1.00
C SER A 414 -12.33 6.90 0.53
N TRP A 415 -12.72 5.82 1.21
CA TRP A 415 -12.65 5.71 2.66
C TRP A 415 -11.33 5.09 3.08
N TRP A 416 -10.91 5.45 4.29
CA TRP A 416 -9.81 4.79 5.00
C TRP A 416 -10.20 3.35 5.36
N GLY A 417 -9.21 2.45 5.42
CA GLY A 417 -9.41 1.02 5.66
C GLY A 417 -9.34 0.17 4.40
N GLN A 418 -9.33 0.79 3.21
CA GLN A 418 -8.95 0.12 1.97
C GLN A 418 -7.46 -0.24 1.97
N GLY A 419 -7.11 -1.42 1.47
CA GLY A 419 -5.72 -1.84 1.26
C GLY A 419 -4.94 -0.92 0.30
N ARG A 420 -5.66 -0.17 -0.53
CA ARG A 420 -5.12 0.86 -1.44
C ARG A 420 -4.89 2.24 -0.82
N TRP A 421 -5.24 2.45 0.45
CA TRP A 421 -5.28 3.78 1.06
C TRP A 421 -3.98 4.58 0.87
N SER A 422 -2.82 3.98 1.12
CA SER A 422 -1.51 4.62 0.97
C SER A 422 -1.24 5.04 -0.49
N ALA A 423 -1.65 4.23 -1.47
CA ALA A 423 -1.51 4.54 -2.88
C ALA A 423 -2.46 5.66 -3.33
N ILE A 424 -3.70 5.67 -2.82
CA ILE A 424 -4.68 6.73 -3.07
C ILE A 424 -4.13 8.07 -2.56
N CYS A 425 -3.67 8.11 -1.31
CA CYS A 425 -3.06 9.29 -0.71
C CYS A 425 -1.80 9.72 -1.47
N GLY A 426 -0.93 8.76 -1.81
CA GLY A 426 0.25 8.96 -2.63
C GLY A 426 -0.05 9.69 -3.93
N ARG A 427 -1.04 9.20 -4.67
CA ARG A 427 -1.45 9.79 -5.95
C ARG A 427 -2.02 11.20 -5.78
N ILE A 428 -2.92 11.41 -4.81
CA ILE A 428 -3.51 12.72 -4.54
C ILE A 428 -2.42 13.75 -4.21
N VAL A 429 -1.47 13.41 -3.32
CA VAL A 429 -0.38 14.32 -2.92
C VAL A 429 0.56 14.60 -4.10
N GLN A 430 0.89 13.59 -4.91
CA GLN A 430 1.74 13.77 -6.10
C GLN A 430 1.09 14.68 -7.14
N ASP A 431 -0.18 14.44 -7.45
CA ASP A 431 -0.93 15.26 -8.42
C ASP A 431 -1.11 16.69 -7.89
N ALA A 432 -1.32 16.86 -6.59
CA ALA A 432 -1.39 18.17 -5.97
C ALA A 432 -0.09 18.99 -6.14
N ILE A 433 1.06 18.36 -5.90
CA ILE A 433 2.38 18.99 -6.07
C ILE A 433 2.62 19.35 -7.53
N LYS A 434 2.26 18.44 -8.45
CA LYS A 434 2.43 18.64 -9.89
C LYS A 434 1.63 19.84 -10.39
N GLU A 435 0.41 20.02 -9.89
CA GLU A 435 -0.46 21.15 -10.23
C GLU A 435 -0.14 22.42 -9.42
N GLY A 436 0.84 22.36 -8.51
CA GLY A 436 1.33 23.51 -7.75
C GLY A 436 0.43 23.91 -6.58
N PHE A 437 -0.43 23.02 -6.09
CA PHE A 437 -1.21 23.26 -4.89
C PHE A 437 -0.30 23.29 -3.66
N ALA A 438 -0.58 24.23 -2.75
CA ALA A 438 0.12 24.30 -1.48
C ALA A 438 -0.29 23.10 -0.61
N LEU A 439 0.72 22.43 -0.03
CA LEU A 439 0.49 21.45 1.03
C LEU A 439 -0.15 22.14 2.27
N PRO A 440 -0.82 21.37 3.14
CA PRO A 440 -1.34 21.90 4.41
C PRO A 440 -0.23 22.59 5.22
N ALA A 441 -0.60 23.58 6.02
CA ALA A 441 0.37 24.49 6.64
C ALA A 441 1.47 23.76 7.43
N ALA A 442 1.11 22.70 8.16
CA ALA A 442 2.05 21.87 8.93
C ALA A 442 3.10 21.16 8.05
N TYR A 443 2.81 20.93 6.77
CA TYR A 443 3.64 20.14 5.86
C TYR A 443 4.37 20.97 4.79
N ARG A 444 4.22 22.29 4.79
CA ARG A 444 4.96 23.16 3.84
C ARG A 444 6.47 23.08 4.02
N GLU A 445 6.94 22.97 5.26
CA GLU A 445 8.36 22.80 5.59
C GLU A 445 8.75 21.32 5.74
N ALA A 446 7.88 20.50 6.35
CA ALA A 446 8.14 19.07 6.56
C ALA A 446 8.15 18.26 5.26
N GLY A 447 7.43 18.74 4.24
CA GLY A 447 7.38 18.16 2.91
C GLY A 447 6.40 16.99 2.77
N PRO A 448 6.23 16.49 1.53
CA PRO A 448 5.19 15.51 1.20
C PRO A 448 5.45 14.12 1.77
N LYS A 449 6.72 13.74 2.02
CA LYS A 449 7.05 12.45 2.65
C LYS A 449 6.53 12.39 4.09
N ALA A 450 6.59 13.50 4.83
CA ALA A 450 6.04 13.57 6.17
C ALA A 450 4.51 13.48 6.14
N LEU A 451 3.86 14.18 5.21
CA LEU A 451 2.42 14.09 5.02
C LEU A 451 1.97 12.66 4.71
N LEU A 452 2.59 11.99 3.73
CA LEU A 452 2.24 10.63 3.36
C LEU A 452 2.41 9.62 4.50
N ARG A 453 3.44 9.79 5.33
CA ARG A 453 3.61 8.97 6.54
C ARG A 453 2.47 9.19 7.52
N ASP A 454 2.09 10.44 7.80
CA ASP A 454 1.05 10.71 8.80
C ASP A 454 -0.36 10.39 8.27
N LEU A 455 -0.54 10.36 6.94
CA LEU A 455 -1.77 9.93 6.27
C LEU A 455 -2.07 8.44 6.45
N THR A 456 -1.16 7.60 6.96
CA THR A 456 -1.49 6.21 7.33
C THR A 456 -2.47 6.16 8.50
N GLU A 457 -2.43 7.17 9.38
CA GLU A 457 -3.24 7.30 10.59
C GLU A 457 -4.01 8.65 10.60
N PRO A 458 -4.95 8.85 9.64
CA PRO A 458 -5.50 10.17 9.33
C PRO A 458 -6.42 10.76 10.42
N ASP A 459 -6.91 9.94 11.34
CA ASP A 459 -7.70 10.36 12.50
C ASP A 459 -6.87 11.10 13.57
N THR A 460 -5.53 11.06 13.47
CA THR A 460 -4.62 11.80 14.36
C THR A 460 -4.23 13.18 13.82
N LEU A 461 -4.53 13.46 12.55
CA LEU A 461 -4.22 14.72 11.89
C LEU A 461 -5.10 15.85 12.41
N ASP A 462 -4.71 17.10 12.19
CA ASP A 462 -5.58 18.25 12.44
C ASP A 462 -6.70 18.34 11.39
N ASP A 463 -7.78 19.09 11.71
CA ASP A 463 -8.96 19.20 10.85
C ASP A 463 -8.65 19.88 9.50
N ASP A 464 -7.70 20.83 9.46
CA ASP A 464 -7.34 21.51 8.21
C ASP A 464 -6.58 20.57 7.26
N THR A 465 -5.69 19.73 7.79
CA THR A 465 -4.97 18.71 7.02
C THR A 465 -5.93 17.65 6.48
N LEU A 466 -6.86 17.16 7.31
CA LEU A 466 -7.84 16.17 6.86
C LEU A 466 -8.84 16.76 5.86
N LEU A 467 -9.28 18.00 6.07
CA LEU A 467 -10.10 18.74 5.11
C LEU A 467 -9.40 18.88 3.76
N TRP A 468 -8.10 19.23 3.76
CA TRP A 468 -7.32 19.34 2.54
C TRP A 468 -7.25 18.02 1.77
N LEU A 469 -7.16 16.88 2.47
CA LEU A 469 -7.19 15.56 1.81
C LEU A 469 -8.57 15.26 1.23
N ILE A 470 -9.66 15.59 1.93
CA ILE A 470 -11.03 15.29 1.50
C ILE A 470 -11.45 16.20 0.33
N ASP A 471 -11.31 17.51 0.53
CA ASP A 471 -11.73 18.59 -0.35
C ASP A 471 -10.59 19.60 -0.51
N MET A 472 -9.63 19.24 -1.35
CA MET A 472 -8.46 20.09 -1.61
C MET A 472 -8.89 21.52 -1.99
N PRO A 473 -8.46 22.54 -1.23
CA PRO A 473 -8.84 23.91 -1.49
C PRO A 473 -8.30 24.35 -2.86
N ASP A 474 -9.08 25.21 -3.53
CA ASP A 474 -8.76 25.79 -4.84
C ASP A 474 -8.71 24.82 -6.03
N ALA A 475 -8.96 23.51 -5.83
CA ALA A 475 -9.13 22.58 -6.93
C ALA A 475 -10.44 22.86 -7.68
N GLY A 476 -10.32 23.35 -8.92
CA GLY A 476 -11.48 23.55 -9.80
C GLY A 476 -12.11 22.23 -10.25
N THR A 477 -13.26 22.30 -10.91
CA THR A 477 -14.06 21.13 -11.35
C THR A 477 -13.33 20.18 -12.33
N ASN A 478 -12.19 20.60 -12.89
CA ASN A 478 -11.36 19.85 -13.84
C ASN A 478 -9.94 19.59 -13.33
N GLN A 479 -9.66 19.80 -12.04
CA GLN A 479 -8.36 19.53 -11.43
C GLN A 479 -8.46 18.31 -10.51
N PRO A 480 -7.34 17.61 -10.25
CA PRO A 480 -7.30 16.56 -9.23
C PRO A 480 -7.67 17.18 -7.88
N GLY A 481 -8.89 16.92 -7.41
CA GLY A 481 -9.36 17.35 -6.09
C GLY A 481 -8.87 16.43 -4.98
N GLY A 482 -9.42 16.58 -3.79
CA GLY A 482 -9.23 15.60 -2.71
C GLY A 482 -9.98 14.29 -2.96
N LEU A 483 -10.03 13.42 -1.95
CA LEU A 483 -10.69 12.11 -1.97
C LEU A 483 -12.08 12.12 -2.63
N ARG A 484 -12.87 13.19 -2.43
CA ARG A 484 -14.22 13.30 -2.99
C ARG A 484 -14.23 13.41 -4.52
N HIS A 485 -13.24 14.08 -5.08
CA HIS A 485 -13.24 14.50 -6.48
C HIS A 485 -12.10 13.88 -7.31
N HIS A 486 -11.19 13.13 -6.69
CA HIS A 486 -10.04 12.51 -7.35
C HIS A 486 -10.36 11.13 -7.96
N SER A 487 -11.24 11.11 -8.96
CA SER A 487 -11.75 9.86 -9.53
C SER A 487 -10.68 8.89 -10.04
N GLU A 488 -9.52 9.37 -10.50
CA GLU A 488 -8.42 8.50 -10.95
C GLU A 488 -7.72 7.76 -9.80
N ALA A 489 -7.53 8.43 -8.66
CA ALA A 489 -6.84 7.85 -7.50
C ALA A 489 -7.77 6.85 -6.79
N THR A 490 -9.04 7.24 -6.60
CA THR A 490 -10.02 6.43 -5.86
C THR A 490 -10.73 5.41 -6.74
N ARG A 491 -10.45 5.33 -8.05
CA ARG A 491 -11.05 4.29 -8.90
C ARG A 491 -10.48 2.93 -8.47
N PRO A 492 -11.32 1.92 -8.23
CA PRO A 492 -10.86 0.57 -7.98
C PRO A 492 -10.01 0.02 -9.13
N VAL A 493 -9.05 -0.84 -8.82
CA VAL A 493 -8.29 -1.56 -9.86
C VAL A 493 -9.15 -2.73 -10.35
N LEU A 494 -9.32 -2.85 -11.66
CA LEU A 494 -10.05 -3.93 -12.30
C LEU A 494 -9.05 -4.91 -12.90
N ARG A 495 -9.32 -6.21 -12.73
CA ARG A 495 -8.61 -7.30 -13.40
C ARG A 495 -9.40 -7.77 -14.60
N GLU A 496 -8.80 -7.66 -15.77
CA GLU A 496 -9.38 -8.22 -16.97
C GLU A 496 -9.14 -9.73 -17.03
N PHE A 497 -10.16 -10.48 -17.42
CA PHE A 497 -10.07 -11.92 -17.66
C PHE A 497 -10.63 -12.25 -19.03
N THR A 498 -10.14 -13.33 -19.64
CA THR A 498 -10.64 -13.86 -20.90
C THR A 498 -10.91 -15.34 -20.73
N ILE A 499 -12.15 -15.77 -20.99
CA ILE A 499 -12.53 -17.18 -21.03
C ILE A 499 -13.02 -17.49 -22.43
N GLU A 500 -12.36 -18.44 -23.10
CA GLU A 500 -12.77 -18.99 -24.39
C GLU A 500 -13.32 -20.40 -24.15
N LEU A 501 -14.63 -20.57 -24.33
CA LEU A 501 -15.26 -21.89 -24.26
C LEU A 501 -14.97 -22.60 -25.57
N LEU A 502 -14.17 -23.66 -25.51
CA LEU A 502 -13.94 -24.53 -26.67
C LEU A 502 -15.31 -24.98 -27.20
N ALA A 503 -15.60 -24.64 -28.45
CA ALA A 503 -16.79 -25.12 -29.13
C ALA A 503 -16.68 -26.65 -29.24
N GLU A 504 -17.32 -27.37 -28.32
CA GLU A 504 -17.41 -28.83 -28.42
C GLU A 504 -18.00 -29.18 -29.79
N ASP A 505 -17.29 -30.07 -30.49
CA ASP A 505 -17.59 -30.58 -31.83
C ASP A 505 -19.10 -30.88 -32.00
N ARG A 506 -19.85 -29.92 -32.54
CA ARG A 506 -21.17 -30.14 -33.16
C ARG A 506 -21.03 -30.84 -34.53
N ALA A 507 -20.05 -31.72 -34.67
CA ALA A 507 -19.64 -32.36 -35.90
C ALA A 507 -19.48 -33.88 -35.78
N THR A 508 -20.34 -34.57 -35.02
CA THR A 508 -20.60 -36.00 -35.24
C THR A 508 -22.10 -36.30 -35.18
N GLY A 509 -22.84 -35.74 -36.15
CA GLY A 509 -24.27 -35.95 -36.30
C GLY A 509 -24.69 -35.96 -37.77
N THR A 510 -24.07 -36.80 -38.59
CA THR A 510 -24.61 -37.24 -39.90
C THR A 510 -24.43 -38.73 -40.06
#